data_AF-A0A9E5QSV6-F1
#
_entry.id   AF-A0A9E5QSV6-F1
#
_cell.length_a   1.000
_cell.length_b   1.000
_cell.length_c   1.000
_cell.angle_alpha   90.00
_cell.angle_beta   90.00
_cell.angle_gamma   90.00
#
_symmetry.space_group_name_H-M   'P 1'
#
loop_
_entity.id
_entity.type
_entity.pdbx_description
1 polymer ?
#
loop_
_entity_poly.entity_id
_entity_poly.type
_entity_poly.pdbx_seq_one_letter_code
_entity_poly.pdbx_strand_id
1 'polypeptide(L)'
;MQTCRKLAQRYQTPRIILKQLEARMVDLHALVTQHLALPTEGYSLKAIAKWLGFRWRNLEASGAQSLVWYAQWQSSRDGLQPAAGDHDCLRTILDYNEDDCLATYRLKAWLAQLHTEELT
;
A
#
# COMPACT_ATOMS: atom_id res chain seq x y z
N MET A 1 5.74 -4.23 10.51
CA MET A 1 7.00 -4.39 11.28
C MET A 1 7.90 -5.51 10.76
N GLN A 2 7.40 -6.75 10.61
CA GLN A 2 8.23 -7.90 10.25
C GLN A 2 8.98 -7.76 8.91
N THR A 3 8.33 -7.24 7.87
CA THR A 3 8.96 -7.01 6.55
C THR A 3 10.11 -6.01 6.62
N CYS A 4 9.95 -4.91 7.36
CA CYS A 4 11.00 -3.90 7.55
C CYS A 4 12.25 -4.52 8.18
N ARG A 5 12.08 -5.34 9.23
CA ARG A 5 13.19 -6.06 9.88
C ARG A 5 13.88 -7.05 8.93
N LYS A 6 13.11 -7.80 8.13
CA LYS A 6 13.64 -8.72 7.12
C LYS A 6 14.48 -7.98 6.06
N LEU A 7 14.02 -6.83 5.59
CA LEU A 7 14.77 -5.99 4.65
C LEU A 7 16.03 -5.40 5.30
N ALA A 8 15.93 -4.89 6.52
CA ALA A 8 17.07 -4.38 7.27
C ALA A 8 18.15 -5.45 7.47
N GLN A 9 17.76 -6.70 7.75
CA GLN A 9 18.70 -7.82 7.80
C GLN A 9 19.33 -8.10 6.44
N ARG A 10 18.52 -8.19 5.38
CA ARG A 10 19.00 -8.47 4.01
C ARG A 10 20.01 -7.45 3.52
N TYR A 11 19.78 -6.17 3.83
CA TYR A 11 20.62 -5.06 3.39
C TYR A 11 21.57 -4.56 4.48
N GLN A 12 21.78 -5.33 5.55
CA GLN A 12 22.73 -5.03 6.63
C GLN A 12 22.56 -3.61 7.22
N THR A 13 21.31 -3.16 7.35
CA THR A 13 20.99 -1.82 7.86
C THR A 13 21.35 -1.70 9.35
N PRO A 14 22.09 -0.64 9.76
CA PRO A 14 22.44 -0.43 11.15
C PRO A 14 21.23 -0.43 12.08
N ARG A 15 21.34 -1.12 13.23
CA ARG A 15 20.24 -1.28 14.20
C ARG A 15 19.71 0.07 14.72
N ILE A 16 20.57 1.08 14.82
CA ILE A 16 20.16 2.44 15.23
C ILE A 16 19.20 3.06 14.23
N ILE A 17 19.48 2.92 12.93
CA ILE A 17 18.61 3.42 11.85
C ILE A 17 17.28 2.66 11.86
N LEU A 18 17.32 1.33 12.00
CA LEU A 18 16.10 0.52 12.09
C LEU A 18 15.21 0.96 13.27
N LYS A 19 15.80 1.17 14.46
CA LYS A 19 15.04 1.64 15.64
C LYS A 19 14.41 3.02 15.40
N GLN A 20 15.17 3.95 14.82
CA GLN A 20 14.67 5.30 14.49
C GLN A 20 13.51 5.24 13.48
N LEU A 21 13.61 4.35 12.49
CA LEU A 21 12.54 4.14 11.51
C LEU A 21 11.30 3.54 12.18
N GLU A 22 11.46 2.46 12.96
CA GLU A 22 10.35 1.77 13.63
C GLU A 22 9.58 2.69 14.57
N ALA A 23 10.27 3.56 15.31
CA ALA A 23 9.66 4.52 16.23
C ALA A 23 8.76 5.56 15.52
N ARG A 24 8.90 5.72 14.19
CA ARG A 24 8.13 6.67 13.37
C ARG A 24 7.06 6.00 12.51
N MET A 25 6.95 4.67 12.57
CA MET A 25 5.93 3.96 11.81
C MET A 25 4.61 3.99 12.56
N VAL A 26 3.57 4.46 11.88
CA VAL A 26 2.20 4.56 12.40
C VAL A 26 1.31 3.63 11.61
N ASP A 27 0.50 2.84 12.30
CA ASP A 27 -0.54 2.01 11.68
C ASP A 27 -1.83 2.83 11.59
N LEU A 28 -2.09 3.39 10.40
CA LEU A 28 -3.30 4.16 10.14
C LEU A 28 -4.57 3.32 10.18
N HIS A 29 -4.49 2.04 9.79
CA HIS A 29 -5.65 1.16 9.81
C HIS A 29 -6.07 0.91 11.26
N ALA A 30 -5.13 0.57 12.14
CA ALA A 30 -5.41 0.42 13.58
C ALA A 30 -6.04 1.69 14.16
N LEU A 31 -5.46 2.87 13.87
CA LEU A 31 -5.98 4.15 14.33
C LEU A 31 -7.44 4.37 13.90
N VAL A 32 -7.74 4.16 12.62
CA VAL A 32 -9.10 4.34 12.11
C VAL A 32 -10.06 3.33 12.75
N THR A 33 -9.71 2.04 12.77
CA THR A 33 -10.61 0.99 13.29
C THR A 33 -10.90 1.08 14.77
N GLN A 34 -10.02 1.70 15.55
CA GLN A 34 -10.18 1.82 17.01
C GLN A 34 -10.90 3.09 17.43
N HIS A 35 -10.88 4.13 16.60
CA HIS A 35 -11.31 5.47 17.02
C HIS A 35 -12.43 6.08 16.17
N LEU A 36 -12.68 5.56 14.96
CA LEU A 36 -13.60 6.19 14.01
C LEU A 36 -14.69 5.21 13.55
N ALA A 37 -15.92 5.71 13.50
CA ALA A 37 -17.05 5.04 12.86
C ALA A 37 -17.29 5.67 11.47
N LEU A 38 -16.85 5.00 10.41
CA LEU A 38 -16.98 5.47 9.02
C LEU A 38 -18.20 4.86 8.32
N PRO A 39 -18.87 5.59 7.41
CA PRO A 39 -20.02 5.10 6.65
C PRO A 39 -19.57 4.24 5.47
N THR A 40 -18.90 3.13 5.77
CA THR A 40 -18.36 2.17 4.79
C THR A 40 -18.73 0.75 5.19
N GLU A 41 -18.94 -0.13 4.21
CA GLU A 41 -19.26 -1.55 4.46
C GLU A 41 -18.14 -2.34 5.18
N GLY A 42 -16.93 -1.78 5.25
CA GLY A 42 -15.82 -2.32 6.01
C GLY A 42 -14.59 -1.40 5.97
N TYR A 43 -13.55 -1.75 6.72
CA TYR A 43 -12.37 -0.90 6.97
C TYR A 43 -11.16 -1.25 6.10
N SER A 44 -11.38 -1.95 4.98
CA SER A 44 -10.30 -2.14 4.00
C SER A 44 -9.83 -0.77 3.46
N LEU A 45 -8.56 -0.68 3.08
CA LEU A 45 -8.02 0.54 2.44
C LEU A 45 -8.87 0.96 1.24
N LYS A 46 -9.30 0.01 0.41
CA LYS A 46 -10.13 0.27 -0.78
C LYS A 46 -11.49 0.86 -0.41
N ALA A 47 -12.14 0.37 0.64
CA ALA A 47 -13.42 0.88 1.11
C ALA A 47 -13.28 2.32 1.65
N ILE A 48 -12.33 2.53 2.57
CA ILE A 48 -12.12 3.84 3.21
C ILE A 48 -11.69 4.88 2.18
N ALA A 49 -10.69 4.57 1.34
CA ALA A 49 -10.16 5.55 0.39
C ALA A 49 -11.19 5.91 -0.70
N LYS A 50 -12.01 4.96 -1.16
CA LYS A 50 -13.14 5.25 -2.08
C LYS A 50 -14.14 6.21 -1.45
N TRP A 51 -14.50 5.99 -0.18
CA TRP A 51 -15.37 6.91 0.54
C TRP A 51 -14.74 8.31 0.67
N LEU A 52 -13.42 8.40 0.85
CA LEU A 52 -12.66 9.65 0.82
C LEU A 52 -12.46 10.24 -0.60
N GLY A 53 -13.08 9.65 -1.62
CA GLY A 53 -13.07 10.11 -3.01
C GLY A 53 -11.86 9.68 -3.84
N PHE A 54 -10.98 8.81 -3.32
CA PHE A 54 -9.85 8.28 -4.07
C PHE A 54 -10.29 7.27 -5.14
N ARG A 55 -9.65 7.32 -6.31
CA ARG A 55 -9.91 6.42 -7.44
C ARG A 55 -8.59 5.79 -7.90
N TRP A 56 -8.53 4.47 -7.87
CA TRP A 56 -7.45 3.71 -8.51
C TRP A 56 -7.54 3.87 -10.02
N ARG A 57 -6.38 3.87 -10.69
CA ARG A 57 -6.25 3.85 -12.16
C ARG A 57 -6.93 2.61 -12.75
N ASN A 58 -6.73 1.45 -12.12
CA ASN A 58 -7.34 0.19 -12.52
C ASN A 58 -8.38 -0.26 -11.48
N LEU A 59 -9.66 -0.23 -11.87
CA LEU A 59 -10.79 -0.56 -10.97
C LEU A 59 -10.84 -2.04 -10.59
N GLU A 60 -10.42 -2.91 -11.51
CA GLU A 60 -10.37 -4.36 -11.37
C GLU A 60 -9.16 -4.82 -10.54
N ALA A 61 -8.22 -3.92 -10.27
CA ALA A 61 -7.04 -4.25 -9.48
C ALA A 61 -7.42 -4.62 -8.03
N SER A 62 -6.80 -5.71 -7.58
CA SER A 62 -6.95 -6.25 -6.22
C SER A 62 -5.63 -6.88 -5.78
N GLY A 63 -5.48 -7.07 -4.47
CA GLY A 63 -4.32 -7.79 -3.93
C GLY A 63 -4.16 -9.19 -4.53
N ALA A 64 -5.25 -9.93 -4.71
CA ALA A 64 -5.21 -11.25 -5.35
C ALA A 64 -4.77 -11.17 -6.82
N GLN A 65 -5.30 -10.20 -7.56
CA GLN A 65 -4.93 -9.99 -8.96
C GLN A 65 -3.45 -9.58 -9.11
N SER A 66 -2.91 -8.81 -8.16
CA SER A 66 -1.49 -8.44 -8.15
C SER A 66 -0.56 -9.65 -8.02
N LEU A 67 -0.98 -10.70 -7.30
CA LEU A 67 -0.23 -11.95 -7.21
C LEU A 67 -0.24 -12.72 -8.53
N VAL A 68 -1.38 -12.72 -9.24
CA VAL A 68 -1.50 -13.35 -10.57
C VAL A 68 -0.58 -12.66 -11.58
N TRP A 69 -0.59 -11.32 -11.64
CA TRP A 69 0.31 -10.57 -12.50
C TRP A 69 1.78 -10.83 -12.17
N TYR A 70 2.11 -10.93 -10.88
CA TYR A 70 3.50 -11.20 -10.46
C TYR A 70 3.94 -12.63 -10.80
N ALA A 71 3.05 -13.62 -10.69
CA ALA A 71 3.32 -14.99 -11.12
C ALA A 71 3.54 -15.06 -12.64
N GLN A 72 2.66 -14.41 -13.41
CA GLN A 72 2.79 -14.32 -14.88
C GLN A 72 4.12 -13.68 -15.29
N TRP A 73 4.48 -12.55 -14.67
CA TRP A 73 5.75 -11.87 -14.91
C TRP A 73 6.98 -12.71 -14.53
N GLN A 74 6.90 -13.55 -13.50
CA GLN A 74 8.01 -14.45 -13.15
C GLN A 74 8.15 -15.59 -14.17
N SER A 75 7.04 -16.25 -14.54
CA SER A 75 7.06 -17.39 -15.45
C SER A 75 7.62 -17.04 -16.83
N SER A 76 7.42 -15.81 -17.29
CA SER A 76 7.98 -15.36 -18.56
C SER A 76 9.47 -15.02 -18.53
N ARG A 77 10.07 -14.87 -17.34
CA ARG A 77 11.52 -14.72 -17.19
C ARG A 77 12.28 -16.04 -17.15
N ASP A 78 11.61 -17.12 -16.76
CA ASP A 78 12.18 -18.47 -16.76
C ASP A 78 12.12 -19.14 -18.16
N GLY A 79 11.32 -18.59 -19.08
CA GLY A 79 11.32 -18.93 -20.51
C GLY A 79 12.18 -17.95 -21.32
N LEU A 80 13.00 -18.45 -22.25
CA LEU A 80 13.82 -17.63 -23.16
C LEU A 80 12.96 -16.79 -24.13
N GLN A 81 12.32 -15.71 -23.67
CA GLN A 81 11.91 -14.50 -24.38
C GLN A 81 10.75 -13.84 -23.63
N PRO A 82 10.82 -12.53 -23.33
CA PRO A 82 9.67 -11.80 -22.83
C PRO A 82 8.53 -11.87 -23.86
N ALA A 83 7.36 -12.35 -23.47
CA ALA A 83 6.16 -12.19 -24.27
C ALA A 83 5.77 -10.70 -24.25
N ALA A 84 5.15 -10.21 -25.32
CA ALA A 84 4.78 -8.79 -25.45
C ALA A 84 3.95 -8.22 -24.27
N GLY A 85 3.30 -9.08 -23.46
CA GLY A 85 2.52 -8.70 -22.27
C GLY A 85 3.30 -8.61 -20.94
N ASP A 86 4.60 -8.90 -20.90
CA ASP A 86 5.37 -8.92 -19.64
C ASP A 86 5.69 -7.53 -19.10
N HIS A 87 6.00 -6.60 -20.00
CA HIS A 87 6.20 -5.20 -19.64
C HIS A 87 4.90 -4.58 -19.12
N ASP A 88 3.76 -5.01 -19.66
CA ASP A 88 2.44 -4.56 -19.23
C ASP A 88 2.08 -5.11 -17.84
N CYS A 89 2.45 -6.36 -17.53
CA CYS A 89 2.26 -6.93 -16.19
C CYS A 89 3.05 -6.17 -15.12
N LEU A 90 4.35 -5.92 -15.33
CA LEU A 90 5.17 -5.20 -14.35
C LEU A 90 4.70 -3.76 -14.17
N ARG A 91 4.36 -3.06 -15.28
CA ARG A 91 3.78 -1.72 -15.22
C ARG A 91 2.49 -1.71 -14.41
N THR A 92 1.59 -2.66 -14.66
CA THR A 92 0.32 -2.77 -13.95
C THR A 92 0.54 -3.00 -12.44
N ILE A 93 1.50 -3.83 -12.06
CA ILE A 93 1.87 -4.05 -10.65
C ILE A 93 2.41 -2.77 -10.01
N LEU A 94 3.29 -2.04 -10.70
CA LEU A 94 3.86 -0.78 -10.21
C LEU A 94 2.76 0.27 -10.02
N ASP A 95 1.89 0.44 -11.01
CA ASP A 95 0.77 1.37 -10.96
C ASP A 95 -0.20 1.02 -9.81
N TYR A 96 -0.51 -0.26 -9.61
CA TYR A 96 -1.33 -0.71 -8.50
C TYR A 96 -0.71 -0.39 -7.13
N ASN A 97 0.59 -0.66 -6.94
CA ASN A 97 1.28 -0.38 -5.68
C ASN A 97 1.42 1.12 -5.41
N GLU A 98 1.64 1.92 -6.45
CA GLU A 98 1.67 3.37 -6.33
C GLU A 98 0.29 3.92 -5.94
N ASP A 99 -0.80 3.40 -6.52
CA ASP A 99 -2.15 3.79 -6.12
C ASP A 99 -2.44 3.44 -4.66
N ASP A 100 -2.02 2.27 -4.17
CA ASP A 100 -2.17 1.90 -2.75
C ASP A 100 -1.39 2.86 -1.82
N CYS A 101 -0.21 3.32 -2.26
CA CYS A 101 0.55 4.35 -1.54
C CYS A 101 -0.17 5.71 -1.53
N LEU A 102 -0.71 6.14 -2.67
CA LEU A 102 -1.44 7.39 -2.80
C LEU A 102 -2.77 7.36 -2.02
N ALA A 103 -3.48 6.22 -2.03
CA ALA A 103 -4.68 6.00 -1.22
C ALA A 103 -4.38 6.08 0.28
N THR A 104 -3.28 5.45 0.72
CA THR A 104 -2.81 5.53 2.11
C THR A 104 -2.45 6.97 2.49
N TYR A 105 -1.77 7.70 1.60
CA TYR A 105 -1.45 9.11 1.81
C TYR A 105 -2.72 9.98 1.91
N ARG A 106 -3.71 9.74 1.05
CA ARG A 106 -5.01 10.45 1.10
C ARG A 106 -5.71 10.25 2.44
N LEU A 107 -5.73 9.03 2.97
CA LEU A 107 -6.25 8.72 4.30
C LEU A 107 -5.46 9.46 5.38
N LYS A 108 -4.12 9.40 5.35
CA LYS A 108 -3.26 10.12 6.30
C LYS A 108 -3.55 11.63 6.29
N ALA A 109 -3.66 12.23 5.12
CA ALA A 109 -3.88 13.66 4.95
C ALA A 109 -5.24 14.07 5.53
N TRP A 110 -6.27 13.27 5.29
CA TRP A 110 -7.59 13.48 5.87
C TRP A 110 -7.58 13.36 7.40
N LEU A 111 -6.94 12.32 7.97
CA LEU A 111 -6.80 12.17 9.42
C LEU A 111 -6.10 13.35 10.09
N ALA A 112 -5.09 13.92 9.42
CA ALA A 112 -4.37 15.08 9.93
C ALA A 112 -5.23 16.36 9.96
N GLN A 113 -6.24 16.47 9.09
CA GLN A 113 -7.19 17.59 9.08
C GLN A 113 -8.14 17.53 10.29
N LEU A 114 -8.63 16.33 10.63
CA LEU A 114 -9.50 16.14 11.81
C LEU A 114 -8.85 16.62 13.11
N HIS A 115 -7.56 16.34 13.30
CA HIS A 115 -6.80 16.80 14.47
C HIS A 115 -6.69 18.33 14.57
N THR A 116 -6.83 19.04 13.46
CA THR A 116 -6.69 20.50 13.44
C THR A 116 -8.00 21.18 13.84
N GLU A 117 -9.15 20.55 13.58
CA GLU A 117 -10.48 21.08 13.90
C GLU A 117 -10.81 20.99 15.40
N GLU A 118 -10.16 20.13 16.18
CA GLU A 118 -10.34 20.07 17.65
C GLU A 118 -9.63 21.20 18.42
N LEU A 119 -8.76 21.98 17.76
CA LEU A 119 -7.99 23.07 18.38
C LEU A 119 -8.50 24.49 18.03
N THR A 120 -9.65 24.59 17.36
CA THR A 120 -10.34 25.85 17.01
C THR A 120 -11.77 25.83 17.51
#